data_AF-A0A7G2EWM9-F1
#
_entry.id   AF-A0A7G2EWM9-F1
#
_cell.length_a   1.000
_cell.length_b   1.000
_cell.length_c   1.000
_cell.angle_alpha   90.00
_cell.angle_beta   90.00
_cell.angle_gamma   90.00
#
_symmetry.space_group_name_H-M   'P 1'
#
loop_
_entity.id
_entity.type
_entity.pdbx_description
1 polymer ?
#
loop_
_entity_poly.entity_id
_entity_poly.type
_entity_poly.pdbx_seq_one_letter_code
_entity_poly.pdbx_strand_id
1 'polypeptide(L)'
;MSSSSETYVAVAGRGLPVKCVCGLSVTIFTSKTQKNPGRPFFGCTSKRDASSWTNKNDGHLFKWVEEAVYEEVEDALPNIGIMANEIVKGKCSSSLSSSPAASWSNVGIISLSFGTTLTLLSRTHHST
;
A
#
# COMPACT_ATOMS: atom_id res chain seq x y z
N MET A 1 -4.75 -27.26 -16.76
CA MET A 1 -4.03 -27.18 -15.48
C MET A 1 -2.58 -26.87 -15.80
N SER A 2 -2.11 -25.67 -15.47
CA SER A 2 -0.70 -25.40 -15.15
C SER A 2 -0.68 -24.05 -14.44
N SER A 3 -0.72 -24.14 -13.11
CA SER A 3 -0.35 -23.05 -12.22
C SER A 3 1.16 -22.97 -12.25
N SER A 4 1.70 -21.94 -12.91
CA SER A 4 3.11 -21.60 -12.79
C SER A 4 3.20 -20.40 -11.87
N SER A 5 3.25 -20.66 -10.56
CA SER A 5 3.86 -19.71 -9.64
C SER A 5 5.33 -19.66 -9.99
N GLU A 6 5.69 -18.77 -10.92
CA GLU A 6 7.09 -18.44 -11.16
C GLU A 6 7.57 -17.66 -9.94
N THR A 7 8.03 -18.40 -8.93
CA THR A 7 9.04 -17.87 -8.01
C THR A 7 10.23 -17.50 -8.87
N TYR A 8 10.27 -16.24 -9.31
CA TYR A 8 11.41 -15.64 -9.98
C TYR A 8 12.59 -15.73 -9.01
N VAL A 9 13.41 -16.76 -9.15
CA VAL A 9 14.66 -16.84 -8.41
C VAL A 9 15.60 -15.87 -9.11
N ALA A 10 15.49 -14.59 -8.76
CA ALA A 10 16.36 -13.53 -9.26
C ALA A 10 17.77 -13.75 -8.68
N VAL A 11 18.50 -14.69 -9.26
CA VAL A 11 19.95 -14.76 -9.17
C VAL A 11 20.46 -13.64 -10.08
N ALA A 12 20.64 -12.45 -9.51
CA ALA A 12 21.09 -11.24 -10.21
C ALA A 12 20.19 -10.80 -11.41
N GLY A 13 18.87 -10.90 -11.28
CA GLY A 13 17.89 -10.45 -12.29
C GLY A 13 17.34 -9.03 -12.06
N ARG A 14 16.35 -8.65 -12.89
CA ARG A 14 15.49 -7.48 -12.69
C ARG A 14 14.74 -7.59 -11.34
N GLY A 15 14.48 -6.47 -10.67
CA GLY A 15 13.84 -6.39 -9.36
C GLY A 15 14.79 -6.58 -8.17
N LEU A 16 14.22 -6.97 -7.02
CA LEU A 16 14.96 -7.14 -5.77
C LEU A 16 15.77 -8.46 -5.74
N PRO A 17 17.10 -8.42 -5.53
CA PRO A 17 17.91 -9.63 -5.51
C PRO A 17 17.73 -10.42 -4.20
N VAL A 18 17.47 -11.73 -4.33
CA VAL A 18 17.25 -12.62 -3.18
C VAL A 18 18.50 -13.45 -2.84
N LYS A 19 19.27 -13.85 -3.86
CA LYS A 19 20.50 -14.65 -3.71
C LYS A 19 21.59 -14.17 -4.67
N CYS A 20 22.84 -14.35 -4.24
CA CYS A 20 24.00 -14.18 -5.11
C CYS A 20 24.20 -15.44 -5.98
N VAL A 21 24.92 -15.29 -7.09
CA VAL A 21 25.30 -16.41 -7.99
C VAL A 21 26.10 -17.51 -7.27
N CYS A 22 26.75 -17.20 -6.15
CA CYS A 22 27.47 -18.17 -5.32
C CYS A 22 26.54 -18.97 -4.39
N GLY A 23 25.22 -18.73 -4.41
CA GLY A 23 24.22 -19.40 -3.60
C GLY A 23 23.97 -18.78 -2.22
N LEU A 24 24.80 -17.83 -1.78
CA LEU A 24 24.66 -17.16 -0.49
C LEU A 24 23.64 -16.02 -0.51
N SER A 25 23.21 -15.63 0.69
CA SER A 25 22.27 -14.53 0.90
C SER A 25 22.85 -13.18 0.48
N VAL A 26 21.92 -12.26 0.23
CA VAL A 26 22.19 -10.87 -0.12
C VAL A 26 21.72 -9.99 1.05
N THR A 27 22.45 -8.91 1.33
CA THR A 27 22.07 -7.88 2.31
C THR A 27 22.38 -6.50 1.75
N ILE A 28 21.82 -5.46 2.38
CA ILE A 28 22.12 -4.07 2.04
C ILE A 28 23.41 -3.64 2.75
N PHE A 29 24.29 -2.98 2.00
CA PHE A 29 25.51 -2.36 2.46
C PHE A 29 25.54 -0.88 2.10
N THR A 30 26.38 -0.11 2.79
CA THR A 30 26.60 1.31 2.50
C THR A 30 27.92 1.50 1.78
N SER A 31 27.91 2.13 0.61
CA SER A 31 29.12 2.43 -0.16
C SER A 31 30.02 3.40 0.62
N LYS A 32 31.30 3.02 0.70
CA LYS A 32 32.38 3.83 1.29
C LYS A 32 33.27 4.48 0.23
N THR A 33 32.92 4.35 -1.04
CA THR A 33 33.70 4.92 -2.14
C THR A 33 33.59 6.44 -2.14
N GLN A 34 34.68 7.13 -2.50
CA GLN A 34 34.67 8.60 -2.60
C GLN A 34 33.66 9.11 -3.63
N LYS A 35 33.42 8.34 -4.69
CA LYS A 35 32.47 8.69 -5.76
C LYS A 35 31.00 8.57 -5.33
N ASN A 36 30.67 7.58 -4.50
CA ASN A 36 29.29 7.32 -4.06
C ASN A 36 29.26 7.10 -2.54
N PRO A 37 29.64 8.09 -1.72
CA PRO A 37 29.67 7.92 -0.27
C PRO A 37 28.25 7.78 0.28
N GLY A 38 28.02 6.84 1.18
CA GLY A 38 26.73 6.67 1.86
C GLY A 38 25.62 6.00 1.02
N ARG A 39 25.84 5.80 -0.29
CA ARG A 39 24.82 5.21 -1.18
C ARG A 39 24.61 3.72 -0.87
N PRO A 40 23.37 3.25 -0.64
CA PRO A 40 23.10 1.87 -0.29
C PRO A 40 23.10 0.94 -1.52
N PHE A 41 23.62 -0.27 -1.39
CA PHE A 41 23.63 -1.29 -2.44
C PHE A 41 23.35 -2.68 -1.88
N PHE A 42 22.73 -3.54 -2.69
CA PHE A 42 22.58 -4.97 -2.41
C PHE A 42 23.87 -5.72 -2.70
N GLY A 43 24.21 -6.64 -1.79
CA GLY A 43 25.37 -7.48 -1.97
C GLY A 43 25.39 -8.83 -1.25
N CYS A 44 26.12 -9.80 -1.81
CA CYS A 44 26.52 -11.08 -1.22
C CYS A 44 27.25 -11.05 0.16
N THR A 45 26.72 -11.78 1.14
CA THR A 45 27.29 -11.82 2.50
C THR A 45 28.71 -12.39 2.64
N SER A 46 29.24 -13.13 1.66
CA SER A 46 30.59 -13.72 1.74
C SER A 46 31.75 -12.75 1.58
N LYS A 47 31.54 -11.60 0.93
CA LYS A 47 32.62 -10.67 0.56
C LYS A 47 32.59 -9.43 1.46
N ARG A 48 33.09 -9.51 2.69
CA ARG A 48 32.96 -8.38 3.65
C ARG A 48 33.89 -7.21 3.36
N ASP A 49 34.95 -7.44 2.60
CA ASP A 49 35.97 -6.45 2.27
C ASP A 49 35.48 -5.58 1.11
N ALA A 50 35.27 -4.29 1.39
CA ALA A 50 34.74 -3.30 0.45
C ALA A 50 35.59 -3.14 -0.82
N SER A 51 36.88 -3.52 -0.78
CA SER A 51 37.79 -3.57 -1.92
C SER A 51 37.50 -4.76 -2.86
N SER A 52 37.01 -5.87 -2.33
CA SER A 52 36.68 -7.06 -3.14
C SER A 52 35.43 -6.82 -3.99
N TRP A 53 34.44 -6.09 -3.46
CA TRP A 53 33.19 -5.77 -4.16
C TRP A 53 33.37 -4.96 -5.44
N THR A 54 34.37 -4.10 -5.43
CA THR A 54 34.65 -3.19 -6.55
C THR A 54 35.34 -3.89 -7.71
N ASN A 55 35.81 -5.13 -7.51
CA ASN A 55 36.42 -5.90 -8.57
C ASN A 55 35.30 -6.55 -9.39
N LYS A 56 34.94 -5.90 -10.50
CA LYS A 56 33.90 -6.31 -11.46
C LYS A 56 34.01 -7.77 -11.94
N ASN A 57 35.12 -8.43 -11.63
CA ASN A 57 35.52 -9.73 -12.15
C ASN A 57 35.29 -10.91 -11.20
N ASP A 58 34.83 -10.70 -9.96
CA ASP A 58 34.59 -11.83 -9.04
C ASP A 58 33.19 -12.47 -9.21
N GLY A 59 32.35 -11.87 -10.05
CA GLY A 59 31.01 -12.36 -10.41
C GLY A 59 29.98 -12.25 -9.29
N HIS A 60 30.33 -11.69 -8.12
CA HIS A 60 29.37 -11.53 -7.05
C HIS A 60 28.37 -10.40 -7.34
N LEU A 61 27.17 -10.55 -6.78
CA LEU A 61 26.09 -9.60 -6.97
C LEU A 61 26.50 -8.20 -6.47
N PHE A 62 26.37 -7.19 -7.32
CA PHE A 62 26.34 -5.78 -6.93
C PHE A 62 25.18 -5.12 -7.64
N LYS A 63 24.28 -4.48 -6.89
CA LYS A 63 23.16 -3.71 -7.46
C LYS A 63 22.80 -2.56 -6.54
N TRP A 64 22.53 -1.38 -7.09
CA TRP A 64 22.08 -0.26 -6.29
C TRP A 64 20.67 -0.50 -5.75
N VAL A 65 20.38 -0.06 -4.52
CA VAL A 65 19.08 -0.32 -3.89
C VAL A 65 17.95 0.36 -4.67
N GLU A 66 18.12 1.62 -5.02
CA GLU A 66 17.13 2.40 -5.75
C GLU A 66 16.87 1.85 -7.16
N GLU A 67 17.87 1.27 -7.82
CA GLU A 67 17.69 0.63 -9.13
C GLU A 67 16.82 -0.63 -9.00
N ALA A 68 17.13 -1.49 -8.03
CA ALA A 68 16.34 -2.69 -7.76
C ALA A 68 14.90 -2.37 -7.32
N VAL A 69 14.71 -1.33 -6.50
CA VAL A 69 13.39 -0.88 -6.05
C VAL A 69 12.60 -0.26 -7.20
N TYR A 70 13.25 0.54 -8.05
CA TYR A 70 12.58 1.16 -9.20
C TYR A 70 12.04 0.10 -10.16
N GLU A 71 12.86 -0.90 -10.48
CA GLU A 71 12.44 -2.03 -11.32
C GLU A 71 11.25 -2.79 -10.70
N GLU A 72 11.29 -3.08 -9.40
CA GLU A 72 10.20 -3.76 -8.69
C GLU A 72 8.89 -2.94 -8.77
N VAL A 73 8.97 -1.63 -8.59
CA VAL A 73 7.81 -0.73 -8.69
C VAL A 73 7.27 -0.69 -10.12
N GLU A 74 8.14 -0.61 -11.13
CA GLU A 74 7.73 -0.65 -12.53
C GLU A 74 6.96 -1.94 -12.88
N ASP A 75 7.37 -3.09 -12.35
CA ASP A 75 6.66 -4.36 -12.58
C ASP A 75 5.35 -4.47 -11.78
N ALA A 76 5.29 -3.82 -10.61
CA ALA A 76 4.09 -3.86 -9.77
C ALA A 76 2.97 -2.95 -10.29
N LEU A 77 3.30 -1.80 -10.91
CA LEU A 77 2.32 -0.80 -11.35
C LEU A 77 1.24 -1.33 -12.30
N PRO A 78 1.55 -2.11 -13.35
CA PRO A 78 0.54 -2.68 -14.25
C PRO A 78 -0.47 -3.57 -13.51
N ASN A 79 0.03 -4.39 -12.59
CA ASN A 79 -0.80 -5.31 -11.81
C ASN A 79 -1.76 -4.54 -10.89
N ILE A 80 -1.29 -3.46 -10.27
CA ILE A 80 -2.12 -2.57 -9.45
C ILE A 80 -3.25 -1.93 -10.29
N GLY A 81 -2.94 -1.50 -11.51
CA GLY A 81 -3.93 -0.93 -12.42
C GLY A 81 -5.03 -1.92 -12.81
N ILE A 82 -4.67 -3.18 -13.09
CA ILE A 82 -5.63 -4.24 -13.41
C ILE A 82 -6.56 -4.49 -12.22
N MET A 83 -5.99 -4.68 -11.02
CA MET A 83 -6.77 -4.90 -9.80
C MET A 83 -7.74 -3.74 -9.51
N ALA A 84 -7.31 -2.50 -9.71
CA ALA A 84 -8.17 -1.33 -9.54
C ALA A 84 -9.35 -1.33 -10.54
N ASN A 85 -9.11 -1.70 -11.80
CA ASN A 85 -10.16 -1.78 -12.81
C ASN A 85 -11.17 -2.91 -12.52
N GLU A 86 -10.71 -4.05 -12.01
CA GLU A 86 -11.58 -5.16 -11.60
C GLU A 86 -12.49 -4.76 -10.42
N ILE A 87 -11.98 -3.99 -9.46
CA ILE A 87 -12.78 -3.43 -8.36
C ILE A 87 -13.88 -2.52 -8.91
N VAL A 88 -13.56 -1.63 -9.87
CA VAL A 88 -14.55 -0.73 -10.50
C VAL A 88 -15.61 -1.53 -11.26
N LYS A 89 -15.21 -2.57 -12.00
CA LYS A 89 -16.15 -3.43 -12.75
C LYS A 89 -17.06 -4.24 -11.83
N GLY A 90 -16.52 -4.75 -10.72
CA GLY A 90 -17.29 -5.41 -9.67
C GLY A 90 -18.29 -4.45 -9.01
N LYS A 91 -17.88 -3.19 -8.78
CA LYS A 91 -18.77 -2.15 -8.25
C LYS A 91 -19.91 -1.83 -9.22
N CYS A 92 -19.63 -1.62 -10.51
CA CYS A 92 -20.66 -1.31 -11.53
C CYS A 92 -21.65 -2.46 -11.78
N SER A 93 -21.18 -3.72 -11.72
CA SER A 93 -22.05 -4.89 -11.87
C SER A 93 -22.90 -5.15 -10.62
N SER A 94 -22.40 -4.81 -9.42
CA SER A 94 -23.19 -4.83 -8.18
C SER A 94 -24.13 -3.63 -8.00
N SER A 95 -23.88 -2.50 -8.67
CA SER A 95 -24.75 -1.30 -8.58
C SER A 95 -26.00 -1.38 -9.48
N LEU A 96 -26.13 -2.39 -10.33
CA LEU A 96 -27.35 -2.62 -11.12
C LEU A 96 -28.47 -3.33 -10.33
N SER A 97 -28.26 -3.71 -9.06
CA SER A 97 -29.30 -4.35 -8.24
C SER A 97 -29.66 -3.63 -6.94
N SER A 98 -29.17 -2.41 -6.69
CA SER A 98 -29.62 -1.59 -5.55
C SER A 98 -30.30 -0.30 -5.99
N SER A 99 -31.40 -0.45 -6.73
CA SER A 99 -32.59 0.36 -6.50
C SER A 99 -33.76 -0.59 -6.29
N PRO A 100 -34.26 -0.67 -5.06
CA PRO A 100 -35.69 -0.50 -4.86
C PRO A 100 -35.89 0.83 -4.14
N ALA A 101 -36.82 1.62 -4.66
CA ALA A 101 -37.36 2.79 -4.00
C ALA A 101 -37.58 2.49 -2.51
N ALA A 102 -36.78 3.09 -1.63
CA ALA A 102 -37.13 3.15 -0.22
C ALA A 102 -38.32 4.09 -0.10
N SER A 103 -39.52 3.54 -0.23
CA SER A 103 -40.74 4.15 0.26
C SER A 103 -40.54 4.48 1.73
N TRP A 104 -40.38 5.75 2.07
CA TRP A 104 -40.46 6.22 3.45
C TRP A 104 -41.93 6.27 3.87
N SER A 105 -42.62 5.14 3.79
CA SER A 105 -43.90 4.94 4.43
C SER A 105 -43.64 3.97 5.58
N ASN A 106 -43.46 4.53 6.77
CA ASN A 106 -43.45 3.89 8.11
C ASN A 106 -42.33 4.38 9.03
N VAL A 107 -42.02 5.68 9.01
CA VAL A 107 -41.67 6.33 10.28
C VAL A 107 -43.02 6.71 10.89
N GLY A 108 -43.49 5.88 11.82
CA GLY A 108 -44.63 6.22 12.65
C GLY A 108 -44.38 7.59 13.28
N ILE A 109 -45.14 8.58 12.86
CA ILE A 109 -45.30 9.84 13.57
C ILE A 109 -45.86 9.44 14.94
N ILE A 110 -45.01 9.32 15.95
CA ILE A 110 -45.48 9.31 17.34
C ILE A 110 -45.90 10.75 17.60
N SER A 111 -47.18 11.03 17.34
CA SER A 111 -47.84 12.26 17.75
C SER A 111 -47.88 12.28 19.27
N LEU A 112 -46.95 12.99 19.90
CA LEU A 112 -47.11 13.40 21.30
C LEU A 112 -48.04 14.61 21.31
N SER A 113 -49.34 14.34 21.35
CA SER A 113 -50.38 15.33 21.61
C SER A 113 -50.67 15.37 23.11
N PHE A 114 -50.02 16.28 23.83
CA PHE A 114 -50.47 16.78 25.14
C PHE A 114 -50.01 18.24 25.16
N GLY A 115 -50.86 19.26 25.06
CA GLY A 115 -52.14 19.45 25.70
C GLY A 115 -52.06 20.87 26.27
N THR A 116 -52.54 21.84 25.50
CA THR A 116 -52.54 23.25 25.88
C THR A 116 -53.34 23.41 27.17
N THR A 117 -52.71 23.84 28.27
CA THR A 117 -53.43 24.40 29.41
C THR A 117 -52.86 25.78 29.71
N LEU A 118 -53.60 26.78 29.26
CA LEU A 118 -53.45 28.18 29.61
C LEU A 118 -54.08 28.38 31.00
N THR A 119 -53.29 28.86 31.96
CA THR A 119 -53.85 29.50 33.17
C THR A 119 -53.09 30.78 33.48
N LEU A 120 -53.88 31.80 33.75
CA LEU A 120 -53.63 33.23 33.84
C LEU A 120 -53.10 33.69 35.22
N LEU A 121 -52.62 34.95 35.24
CA LEU A 121 -52.54 35.91 36.38
C LEU A 121 -51.44 35.61 37.45
N SER A 122 -50.68 36.55 38.03
CA SER A 122 -50.72 38.02 38.13
C SER A 122 -49.35 38.58 38.55
N ARG A 123 -48.97 39.72 37.94
CA ARG A 123 -48.37 40.95 38.48
C ARG A 123 -48.01 41.01 40.00
N THR A 124 -46.78 41.43 40.33
CA THR A 124 -46.35 42.50 41.30
C THR A 124 -44.79 42.57 41.32
N HIS A 125 -44.12 43.64 40.84
CA HIS A 125 -43.71 44.92 41.47
C HIS A 125 -42.58 44.88 42.54
N HIS A 126 -41.66 45.86 42.39
CA HIS A 126 -40.60 46.38 43.30
C HIS A 126 -39.24 45.63 43.33
N SER A 127 -38.17 46.21 42.78
CA SER A 127 -37.32 47.32 43.30
C SER A 127 -36.45 46.89 44.48
N THR A 128 -35.13 46.88 44.33
CA THR A 128 -34.25 47.99 44.76
C THR A 128 -32.94 47.90 43.99
#